data_AF-B6W7P7-F1
#
_entry.id   AF-B6W7P7-F1
#
_cell.length_a   1.000
_cell.length_b   1.000
_cell.length_c   1.000
_cell.angle_alpha   90.00
_cell.angle_beta   90.00
_cell.angle_gamma   90.00
#
_symmetry.space_group_name_H-M   'P 1'
#
loop_
_entity.id
_entity.type
_entity.pdbx_description
1 polymer ?
#
loop_
_entity_poly.entity_id
_entity_poly.type
_entity_poly.pdbx_seq_one_letter_code
_entity_poly.pdbx_strand_id
1 'polypeptide(L)' 'MEVFMISIGIDVSKSKSTVAALGFGKELIFKPFNIYHVKNDVNRLIGKIKSLDEDVKIVMEATEIYHIPILISLVNEGFL' A
#
# COMPACT_ATOMS: atom_id res chain seq x y z
N MET A 1 19.81 5.87 15.90
CA MET A 1 19.36 4.59 15.33
C MET A 1 18.69 4.91 14.01
N GLU A 2 19.15 4.34 12.90
CA GLU A 2 18.38 4.42 11.66
C GLU A 2 17.09 3.64 11.85
N VAL A 3 15.97 4.27 11.47
CA VAL A 3 14.66 3.61 11.46
C VAL A 3 14.55 2.93 10.11
N PHE A 4 14.64 1.60 10.11
CA PHE A 4 14.36 0.78 8.93
C PHE A 4 12.83 0.74 8.77
N MET A 5 12.35 1.44 7.75
CA MET A 5 10.92 1.58 7.49
C MET A 5 10.68 1.44 5.99
N ILE A 6 9.67 0.65 5.64
CA ILE A 6 9.24 0.47 4.26
C ILE A 6 8.23 1.56 3.91
N SER A 7 8.53 2.33 2.87
CA SER A 7 7.61 3.31 2.30
C SER A 7 6.78 2.68 1.19
N ILE A 8 5.46 2.70 1.34
CA ILE A 8 4.50 2.19 0.36
C ILE A 8 3.78 3.37 -0.28
N GLY A 9 3.91 3.51 -1.60
CA GLY A 9 3.19 4.49 -2.40
C GLY A 9 2.04 3.83 -3.16
N ILE A 10 0.85 4.45 -3.12
CA ILE A 10 -0.33 4.01 -3.85
C ILE A 10 -0.82 5.15 -4.75
N ASP A 11 -0.57 5.02 -6.05
CA ASP A 11 -1.13 5.88 -7.08
C ASP A 11 -2.56 5.38 -7.40
N VAL A 12 -3.57 6.22 -7.11
CA VAL A 12 -4.98 5.84 -7.17
C VAL A 12 -5.62 6.41 -8.43
N SER A 13 -6.24 5.53 -9.22
CA SER A 13 -7.04 5.91 -10.39
C SER A 13 -8.43 5.30 -10.31
N LYS A 14 -9.33 5.65 -11.24
CA LYS A 14 -10.64 5.00 -11.33
C LYS A 14 -10.47 3.49 -11.56
N SER A 15 -11.10 2.69 -10.71
CA SER A 15 -11.16 1.22 -10.76
C SER A 15 -9.89 0.45 -10.40
N LYS A 16 -8.71 1.07 -10.41
CA LYS A 16 -7.43 0.41 -10.05
C LYS A 16 -6.42 1.37 -9.45
N SER A 17 -5.47 0.83 -8.71
CA SER A 17 -4.33 1.57 -8.16
C SER A 17 -3.02 0.86 -8.46
N THR A 18 -1.96 1.64 -8.65
CA THR A 18 -0.59 1.14 -8.77
C THR A 18 0.08 1.24 -7.41
N VAL A 19 0.67 0.14 -6.93
CA VAL A 19 1.33 0.08 -5.62
C VAL A 19 2.81 -0.20 -5.80
N ALA A 20 3.66 0.55 -5.12
CA ALA A 20 5.11 0.35 -5.06
C ALA A 20 5.61 0.41 -3.61
N ALA A 21 6.69 -0.31 -3.30
CA ALA A 21 7.32 -0.26 -1.98
C ALA A 21 8.84 -0.14 -2.08
N LEU A 22 9.39 0.73 -1.25
CA LEU A 22 10.82 0.97 -1.12
C LEU A 22 11.24 0.83 0.35
N GLY A 23 12.33 0.10 0.59
CA GLY A 23 12.98 0.02 1.89
C GLY A 23 13.84 1.24 2.17
N PHE A 24 14.41 1.27 3.38
CA PHE A 24 15.41 2.27 3.74
C PHE A 24 16.58 2.25 2.73
N GLY A 25 17.08 3.42 2.32
CA GLY A 25 18.15 3.48 1.31
C GLY A 25 17.72 3.20 -0.14
N LYS A 26 16.40 3.21 -0.43
CA LYS A 26 15.81 3.00 -1.77
C LYS A 26 15.95 1.57 -2.32
N GLU A 27 16.06 0.58 -1.45
CA GLU A 27 15.94 -0.82 -1.84
C GLU A 27 14.54 -1.12 -2.38
N LEU A 28 14.44 -1.89 -3.46
CA LEU A 28 13.15 -2.27 -4.04
C LEU A 28 12.58 -3.49 -3.31
N ILE A 29 11.58 -3.29 -2.45
CA ILE A 29 10.89 -4.37 -1.74
C ILE A 29 10.04 -5.19 -2.72
N PHE A 30 9.30 -4.52 -3.59
CA PHE A 30 8.64 -5.16 -4.72
C PHE A 30 8.49 -4.21 -5.91
N LYS A 31 8.49 -4.79 -7.12
CA LYS A 31 8.17 -4.06 -8.35
C LYS A 31 6.74 -3.52 -8.30
N PRO A 32 6.47 -2.35 -8.91
CA PRO A 32 5.12 -1.81 -8.98
C PRO A 32 4.12 -2.82 -9.55
N PHE A 33 2.95 -2.93 -8.92
CA PHE A 33 1.88 -3.80 -9.40
C PHE A 33 0.52 -3.12 -9.26
N ASN A 34 -0.42 -3.54 -10.11
CA ASN A 34 -1.78 -3.04 -10.06
C ASN A 34 -2.65 -3.84 -9.10
N ILE A 35 -3.55 -3.16 -8.42
CA ILE A 35 -4.70 -3.74 -7.75
C ILE A 35 -5.98 -3.15 -8.34
N TYR A 36 -6.96 -3.98 -8.61
CA TYR A 36 -8.31 -3.51 -8.90
C TYR A 36 -9.04 -3.21 -7.59
N HIS A 37 -10.00 -2.29 -7.62
CA HIS A 37 -10.81 -1.90 -6.45
C HIS A 37 -11.89 -2.94 -6.13
N VAL A 38 -11.48 -4.20 -6.03
CA VAL A 38 -12.29 -5.37 -5.67
C VAL A 38 -11.69 -6.05 -4.45
N LYS A 39 -12.55 -6.66 -3.62
CA LYS A 39 -12.16 -7.24 -2.33
C LYS A 39 -10.95 -8.17 -2.40
N ASN A 40 -10.87 -9.02 -3.43
CA ASN A 40 -9.77 -9.98 -3.57
C ASN A 40 -8.40 -9.30 -3.76
N ASP A 41 -8.35 -8.26 -4.58
CA ASP A 41 -7.10 -7.55 -4.87
C ASP A 41 -6.67 -6.65 -3.70
N VAL A 42 -7.63 -6.02 -3.02
CA VAL A 42 -7.37 -5.26 -1.78
C VAL A 42 -6.87 -6.20 -0.69
N ASN A 43 -7.48 -7.37 -0.49
CA ASN A 43 -7.01 -8.37 0.47
C ASN A 43 -5.60 -8.88 0.12
N ARG A 44 -5.29 -9.05 -1.17
CA ARG A 44 -3.95 -9.42 -1.62
C ARG A 44 -2.93 -8.33 -1.28
N LEU A 45 -3.30 -7.05 -1.41
CA LEU A 45 -2.46 -5.95 -0.95
C LEU A 45 -2.23 -6.03 0.57
N ILE A 46 -3.28 -6.15 1.37
CA ILE A 46 -3.16 -6.28 2.83
C ILE A 46 -2.25 -7.44 3.22
N GLY A 47 -2.43 -8.61 2.61
CA GLY A 47 -1.57 -9.78 2.87
C GLY A 47 -0.10 -9.52 2.55
N LYS A 48 0.18 -8.81 1.45
CA LYS A 48 1.55 -8.40 1.09
C LYS A 48 2.15 -7.41 2.09
N ILE A 49 1.36 -6.49 2.64
CA ILE A 49 1.84 -5.53 3.64
C ILE A 49 2.13 -6.24 4.96
N LYS A 50 1.23 -7.13 5.41
CA LYS A 50 1.40 -7.93 6.64
C LYS A 50 2.58 -8.90 6.59
N SER A 51 3.02 -9.31 5.41
CA SER A 51 4.19 -10.19 5.26
C SER A 51 5.52 -9.45 5.30
N LEU A 52 5.52 -8.13 5.48
CA LEU A 52 6.74 -7.34 5.66
C LEU A 52 7.12 -7.38 7.14
N ASP A 53 8.37 -7.73 7.44
CA ASP A 53 8.91 -7.83 8.81
C ASP A 53 9.32 -6.46 9.42
N GLU A 54 9.06 -5.36 8.70
CA GLU A 54 9.45 -4.00 9.06
C GLU A 54 8.23 -3.09 9.19
N ASP A 55 8.37 -2.01 9.97
CA ASP A 55 7.37 -0.96 10.04
C ASP A 55 7.10 -0.37 8.65
N VAL A 56 5.83 -0.11 8.37
CA VAL A 56 5.39 0.43 7.08
C VAL A 56 4.84 1.84 7.24
N LYS A 57 5.16 2.70 6.27
CA LYS A 57 4.50 3.99 6.09
C LYS A 57 3.82 4.02 4.73
N ILE A 58 2.51 4.18 4.75
CA ILE A 58 1.67 4.15 3.55
C ILE A 58 1.26 5.56 3.18
N VAL A 59 1.46 5.92 1.91
CA VAL A 59 0.97 7.15 1.30
C VAL A 59 0.15 6.78 0.08
N MET A 60 -1.05 7.36 -0.04
CA MET A 60 -1.92 7.16 -1.20
C MET A 60 -2.38 8.50 -1.77
N GLU A 61 -2.58 8.55 -3.08
CA GLU A 61 -3.23 9.69 -3.73
C GLU A 61 -4.74 9.69 -3.42
N ALA A 62 -5.27 10.83 -3.01
CA ALA A 62 -6.70 11.01 -2.73
C ALA A 62 -7.47 11.37 -4.02
N THR A 63 -7.59 10.42 -4.94
CA THR A 63 -8.31 10.61 -6.21
C THR A 63 -9.81 10.38 -6.03
N GLU A 64 -10.58 11.47 -5.95
CA GLU A 64 -12.03 11.46 -5.69
C GLU A 64 -12.40 10.49 -4.55
N ILE A 65 -13.40 9.63 -4.78
CA ILE A 65 -13.86 8.60 -3.84
C ILE A 65 -13.11 7.26 -4.00
N TYR A 66 -12.24 7.12 -5.00
CA TYR A 66 -11.69 5.81 -5.39
C TYR A 66 -10.65 5.26 -4.41
N HIS A 67 -10.09 6.11 -3.55
CA HIS A 67 -9.17 5.70 -2.49
C HIS A 67 -9.89 5.04 -1.31
N ILE A 68 -11.20 5.30 -1.13
CA ILE A 68 -11.99 4.89 0.06
C ILE A 68 -11.94 3.37 0.30
N PRO A 69 -12.10 2.48 -0.70
CA PRO A 69 -12.04 1.04 -0.45
C PRO A 69 -10.69 0.58 0.11
N ILE A 70 -9.59 1.20 -0.33
CA ILE A 70 -8.24 0.90 0.13
C ILE A 70 -8.04 1.48 1.53
N LEU A 71 -8.44 2.74 1.74
CA LEU A 71 -8.36 3.43 3.03
C LEU A 71 -9.08 2.65 4.15
N ILE A 72 -10.33 2.25 3.93
CA ILE A 72 -11.12 1.50 4.91
C ILE A 72 -10.42 0.18 5.26
N SER A 73 -9.91 -0.55 4.26
CA SER A 73 -9.18 -1.79 4.51
C SER A 73 -7.90 -1.58 5.31
N LEU A 74 -7.16 -0.49 5.06
CA LEU A 74 -5.95 -0.18 5.81
C LEU A 74 -6.23 0.23 7.26
N VAL A 75 -7.26 1.05 7.49
CA VAL A 75 -7.69 1.46 8.85
C VAL A 75 -8.17 0.25 9.65
N ASN A 76 -8.98 -0.62 9.04
CA ASN A 76 -9.48 -1.82 9.70
C ASN A 76 -8.36 -2.80 10.10
N GLU A 77 -7.22 -2.74 9.40
CA GLU A 77 -6.06 -3.57 9.65
C GLU A 77 -5.00 -2.87 10.52
N GLY A 78 -5.27 -1.64 10.96
CA GLY A 78 -4.42 -0.89 11.88
C GLY A 78 -3.18 -0.25 11.25
N PHE A 79 -3.18 -0.02 9.93
CA PHE A 79 -2.04 0.58 9.22
C PHE A 79 -2.06 2.12 9.16
N LEU A 80 -3.18 2.75 9.49
CA LEU A 80 -3.40 4.20 9.40
C LEU A 80 -4.08 4.74 10.66
#